data_AF-C0RMB8-F1
#
_entry.id   AF-C0RMB8-F1
#
_cell.length_a   1.000
_cell.length_b   1.000
_cell.length_c   1.000
_cell.angle_alpha   90.00
_cell.angle_beta   90.00
_cell.angle_gamma   90.00
#
_symmetry.space_group_name_H-M   'P 1'
#
loop_
_entity.id
_entity.type
_entity.pdbx_description
1 polymer ?
#
loop_
_entity_poly.entity_id
_entity_poly.type
_entity_poly.pdbx_seq_one_letter_code
_entity_poly.pdbx_strand_id
1 'polypeptide(L)' 'MAEHHTTAPAELGAPMDYAEHEKTYAGFASLVKWATVVLVALMIAMAFGFFAGGFFSATVLFVLVCVVAWFLLS' A
#
# COMPACT_ATOMS: atom_id res chain seq x y z
N MET A 1 21.24 -0.79 50.01
CA MET A 1 21.17 0.10 48.83
C MET A 1 21.26 -0.79 47.60
N ALA A 2 20.22 -0.79 46.76
CA ALA A 2 20.23 -1.48 45.48
C ALA A 2 21.37 -0.95 44.61
N GLU A 3 22.11 -1.86 43.99
CA GLU A 3 23.29 -1.52 43.21
C GLU A 3 22.87 -0.73 41.97
N HIS A 4 23.57 0.39 41.75
CA HIS A 4 23.43 1.19 40.54
C HIS A 4 23.88 0.33 39.36
N HIS A 5 22.93 -0.33 38.69
CA HIS A 5 23.11 -0.72 37.30
C HIS A 5 23.35 0.57 36.53
N THR A 6 24.61 0.87 36.26
CA THR A 6 25.01 1.87 35.28
C THR A 6 24.44 1.37 33.97
N THR A 7 23.24 1.84 33.63
CA THR A 7 22.67 1.69 32.30
C THR A 7 23.75 2.23 31.39
N ALA A 8 24.42 1.34 30.67
CA ALA A 8 25.37 1.70 29.62
C ALA A 8 24.73 2.84 28.80
N PRO A 9 25.52 3.81 28.28
CA PRO A 9 24.96 4.88 27.47
C PRO A 9 24.02 4.23 26.47
N ALA A 10 22.74 4.64 26.44
CA ALA A 10 21.78 4.08 25.51
C ALA A 10 22.50 4.02 24.18
N GLU A 11 22.76 2.81 23.68
CA GLU A 11 23.53 2.61 22.46
C GLU A 11 22.67 3.25 21.37
N LEU A 12 22.84 4.55 21.12
CA LEU A 12 21.96 5.36 20.27
C LEU A 12 22.05 4.94 18.79
N GLY A 13 22.66 3.79 18.52
CA GLY A 13 22.97 3.26 17.22
C GLY A 13 24.00 4.12 16.51
N ALA A 14 24.77 3.51 15.61
CA ALA A 14 25.41 4.29 14.57
C ALA A 14 24.32 5.03 13.75
N PRO A 15 24.62 6.21 13.17
CA PRO A 15 23.68 6.91 12.30
C PRO A 15 23.24 5.98 11.17
N MET A 16 21.94 5.70 11.09
CA MET A 16 21.37 4.83 10.07
C MET A 16 21.31 5.57 8.73
N ASP A 17 21.69 4.89 7.64
CA ASP A 17 21.52 5.42 6.30
C ASP A 17 20.04 5.29 5.86
N TYR A 18 19.32 6.40 5.93
CA TYR A 18 17.89 6.45 5.61
C TYR A 18 17.59 6.54 4.12
N ALA A 19 18.55 6.89 3.27
CA ALA A 19 18.28 7.17 1.87
C ALA A 19 17.73 5.94 1.14
N GLU A 20 18.34 4.77 1.34
CA GLU A 20 17.88 3.54 0.69
C GLU A 20 16.65 2.93 1.39
N HIS A 21 16.51 3.14 2.71
CA HIS A 21 15.35 2.70 3.47
C HIS A 21 14.07 3.43 3.03
N GLU A 22 14.12 4.75 2.92
CA GLU A 22 12.99 5.57 2.47
C GLU A 22 12.60 5.24 1.03
N LYS A 23 13.58 5.06 0.14
CA LYS A 23 13.34 4.68 -1.26
C LYS A 23 12.63 3.33 -1.37
N THR A 24 13.09 2.32 -0.64
CA THR A 24 12.46 0.99 -0.64
C THR A 24 11.07 1.04 -0.02
N TYR A 25 10.91 1.77 1.08
CA TYR A 25 9.61 1.96 1.73
C TYR A 25 8.60 2.68 0.84
N ALA A 26 9.01 3.72 0.12
CA ALA A 26 8.16 4.42 -0.84
C ALA A 26 7.69 3.48 -1.96
N GLY A 27 8.59 2.63 -2.47
CA GLY A 27 8.27 1.58 -3.43
C GLY A 27 7.25 0.58 -2.88
N PHE A 28 7.50 0.04 -1.68
CA PHE A 28 6.58 -0.86 -0.99
C PHE A 28 5.19 -0.24 -0.77
N ALA A 29 5.14 1.00 -0.26
CA ALA A 29 3.89 1.71 -0.02
C ALA A 29 3.11 1.93 -1.32
N SER A 30 3.80 2.29 -2.41
CA SER A 30 3.16 2.44 -3.73
C SER A 30 2.58 1.11 -4.24
N LEU A 31 3.32 0.00 -4.07
CA LEU A 31 2.89 -1.33 -4.48
C LEU A 31 1.66 -1.78 -3.70
N VAL A 32 1.69 -1.66 -2.37
CA VAL A 32 0.55 -2.06 -1.53
C VAL A 32 -0.68 -1.21 -1.84
N LYS A 33 -0.51 0.11 -1.99
CA LYS A 33 -1.59 1.03 -2.38
C LYS A 33 -2.27 0.56 -3.66
N TRP A 34 -1.50 0.32 -4.72
CA TRP A 34 -2.04 -0.10 -6.01
C TRP A 34 -2.59 -1.52 -6.01
N ALA A 35 -1.97 -2.45 -5.27
CA ALA A 35 -2.48 -3.81 -5.10
C ALA A 35 -3.86 -3.82 -4.43
N THR A 36 -4.05 -3.04 -3.37
CA THR A 36 -5.35 -2.90 -2.69
C THR A 36 -6.41 -2.32 -3.63
N VAL A 37 -6.08 -1.28 -4.39
CA VAL A 37 -7.00 -0.68 -5.39
C VAL A 37 -7.44 -1.72 -6.41
N VAL A 38 -6.51 -2.49 -6.97
CA VAL A 38 -6.81 -3.51 -7.99
C VAL A 38 -7.72 -4.60 -7.42
N LEU A 39 -7.47 -5.08 -6.19
CA LEU A 39 -8.31 -6.10 -5.56
C LEU A 39 -9.75 -5.61 -5.35
N VAL A 40 -9.92 -4.38 -4.82
CA VAL A 40 -11.25 -3.80 -4.60
C VAL A 40 -11.96 -3.56 -5.93
N ALA A 41 -11.27 -3.00 -6.92
CA ALA A 41 -11.83 -2.77 -8.26
C ALA A 41 -12.27 -4.08 -8.92
N LEU A 42 -11.47 -5.15 -8.77
CA LEU A 42 -11.80 -6.48 -9.29
C LEU A 42 -13.06 -7.04 -8.64
N MET A 43 -13.19 -6.95 -7.31
CA MET A 43 -14.39 -7.43 -6.60
C MET A 43 -15.65 -6.69 -7.06
N ILE A 44 -15.58 -5.36 -7.21
CA ILE A 44 -16.69 -4.53 -7.70
C ILE A 44 -17.07 -4.92 -9.14
N ALA A 45 -16.07 -5.06 -10.01
CA ALA A 45 -16.30 -5.42 -11.41
C ALA A 45 -16.91 -6.81 -11.55
N MET A 46 -16.44 -7.80 -10.78
CA MET A 46 -17.01 -9.16 -10.77
C MET A 46 -18.46 -9.17 -10.28
N ALA A 47 -18.77 -8.42 -9.23
CA ALA A 47 -20.14 -8.28 -8.74
C ALA A 47 -21.06 -7.68 -9.82
N PHE A 48 -20.66 -6.55 -10.42
CA PHE A 48 -21.44 -5.91 -11.49
C PHE A 48 -21.59 -6.81 -12.73
N GLY A 49 -20.51 -7.47 -13.14
CA GLY A 49 -20.52 -8.40 -14.27
C GLY A 49 -21.47 -9.56 -14.09
N PHE A 50 -21.56 -10.10 -12.87
CA PHE A 50 -22.47 -11.20 -12.57
C PHE A 50 -23.94 -10.76 -12.51
N PHE A 51 -24.23 -9.63 -11.85
CA PHE A 51 -25.61 -9.22 -11.57
C PHE A 51 -26.26 -8.35 -12.66
N ALA A 52 -25.50 -7.61 -13.47
CA ALA A 52 -26.07 -6.62 -14.37
C ALA A 52 -25.44 -6.58 -15.78
N GLY A 53 -24.14 -6.82 -15.92
CA GLY A 53 -23.40 -6.34 -17.10
C GLY A 53 -22.70 -7.38 -17.98
N GLY A 54 -22.46 -8.59 -17.50
CA GLY A 54 -21.58 -9.56 -18.16
C GLY A 54 -20.10 -9.12 -18.21
N PHE A 55 -19.26 -9.94 -18.86
CA PHE A 55 -17.79 -9.80 -18.82
C PHE A 55 -17.25 -8.48 -19.42
N PHE A 56 -17.78 -8.06 -20.57
CA PHE A 56 -17.28 -6.87 -21.27
C PHE A 56 -17.52 -5.59 -20.48
N SER A 57 -18.73 -5.37 -19.98
CA SER A 57 -19.05 -4.16 -19.22
C SER A 57 -18.39 -4.17 -17.83
N ALA A 58 -18.17 -5.34 -17.22
CA ALA A 58 -17.36 -5.48 -16.01
C ALA A 58 -15.91 -5.07 -16.24
N THR A 59 -15.32 -5.46 -17.36
CA THR A 59 -13.95 -5.05 -17.72
C THR A 59 -13.85 -3.55 -17.92
N VAL A 60 -14.84 -2.93 -18.57
CA VAL A 60 -14.91 -1.47 -18.70
C VAL A 60 -15.03 -0.81 -17.32
N LEU A 61 -15.91 -1.30 -16.46
CA LEU A 61 -16.08 -0.79 -15.10
C LEU A 61 -14.79 -0.89 -14.28
N PHE A 62 -14.09 -2.03 -14.36
CA PHE A 62 -12.79 -2.22 -13.70
C PHE A 62 -11.78 -1.13 -14.10
N VAL A 63 -11.63 -0.88 -15.40
CA VAL A 63 -10.73 0.16 -15.91
C VAL A 63 -11.16 1.54 -15.43
N LEU A 64 -12.46 1.84 -15.45
CA LEU A 64 -12.99 3.12 -14.95
C LEU A 64 -12.67 3.33 -13.46
N VAL A 65 -12.86 2.31 -12.62
CA VAL A 65 -12.53 2.38 -11.18
C VAL A 65 -11.03 2.61 -10.99
N CYS A 66 -10.17 1.92 -11.74
CA CYS A 66 -8.71 2.13 -11.69
C CYS A 66 -8.31 3.54 -12.12
N VAL A 67 -8.94 4.11 -13.16
CA VAL A 67 -8.71 5.49 -13.61
C VAL A 67 -9.15 6.49 -12.56
N VAL A 68 -10.32 6.30 -11.94
CA VAL A 68 -10.77 7.16 -10.83
C VAL A 68 -9.80 7.08 -9.65
N ALA A 69 -9.37 5.87 -9.28
CA ALA A 69 -8.40 5.68 -8.20
C ALA A 69 -7.06 6.36 -8.50
N TRP A 70 -6.62 6.40 -9.76
CA TRP A 70 -5.44 7.17 -10.17
C TRP A 70 -5.57 8.65 -9.82
N PHE A 71 -6.69 9.30 -10.14
CA PHE A 71 -6.88 10.72 -9.83
C PHE A 71 -7.09 11.01 -8.34
N LEU A 72 -7.59 10.04 -7.57
CA LEU A 72 -7.80 10.21 -6.13
C LEU A 72 -6.54 9.95 -5.31
N LEU A 73 -5.63 9.11 -5.82
CA LEU A 73 -4.42 8.65 -5.13
C LEU A 73 -3.12 9.15 -5.78
N SER A 74 -3.23 10.04 -6.78
CA SER A 74 -2.13 10.76 -7.42
C SER A 74 -1.48 11.76 -6.48
#